data_AF-A0A8J9YHY3-F1
#
_entry.id   AF-A0A8J9YHY3-F1
#
_cell.length_a   1.000
_cell.length_b   1.000
_cell.length_c   1.000
_cell.angle_alpha   90.00
_cell.angle_beta   90.00
_cell.angle_gamma   90.00
#
_symmetry.space_group_name_H-M   'P 1'
#
loop_
_entity.id
_entity.type
_entity.pdbx_description
1 polymer ?
#
loop_
_entity_poly.entity_id
_entity_poly.type
_entity_poly.pdbx_seq_one_letter_code
_entity_poly.pdbx_strand_id
1 'polypeptide(L)'
;MFDISGNSLQLVRILQRNAIISKRLYSEDLNVHRDSKDNHALTPFDFSEANLKRLSAIIQNYPEGAQRSALGAAMDIVQRQIGWIPISAMHKVAEVLSVPRMRVYEWATFYTMNKRWLK
;
A
#
# COMPACT_ATOMS: atom_id res chain seq x y z
N MET A 1 -23.96 68.34 -26.45
CA MET A 1 -24.30 66.95 -26.86
C MET A 1 -23.49 66.04 -25.96
N PHE A 2 -24.15 65.32 -25.05
CA PHE A 2 -23.52 64.57 -23.96
C PHE A 2 -22.87 63.26 -24.47
N ASP A 3 -21.56 63.10 -24.30
CA ASP A 3 -20.92 61.78 -24.37
C ASP A 3 -20.80 61.21 -22.95
N ILE A 4 -21.72 60.30 -22.64
CA ILE A 4 -21.69 59.43 -21.47
C ILE A 4 -20.92 58.18 -21.91
N SER A 5 -19.62 58.10 -21.61
CA SER A 5 -18.90 56.83 -21.70
C SER A 5 -18.11 56.55 -20.42
N GLY A 6 -18.59 55.57 -19.66
CA GLY A 6 -17.70 54.61 -19.01
C GLY A 6 -17.14 54.96 -17.64
N ASN A 7 -17.96 55.45 -16.70
CA ASN A 7 -17.68 55.23 -15.28
C ASN A 7 -17.84 53.75 -14.96
N SER A 8 -16.75 52.98 -14.99
CA SER A 8 -16.54 51.74 -14.23
C SER A 8 -15.28 51.04 -14.73
N LEU A 9 -14.12 51.59 -14.40
CA LEU A 9 -12.89 50.79 -14.36
C LEU A 9 -13.00 49.80 -13.19
N GLN A 10 -13.75 48.73 -13.48
CA GLN A 10 -13.48 47.34 -13.12
C GLN A 10 -12.87 47.15 -11.73
N LEU A 11 -13.76 47.22 -10.73
CA LEU A 11 -13.66 46.53 -9.45
C LEU A 11 -13.62 45.01 -9.63
N VAL A 12 -12.50 44.45 -10.08
CA VAL A 12 -12.23 43.04 -9.82
C VAL A 12 -10.76 42.88 -9.48
N ARG A 13 -10.40 43.20 -8.23
CA ARG A 13 -9.30 42.49 -7.58
C ARG A 13 -9.70 41.02 -7.57
N ILE A 14 -9.26 40.30 -8.60
CA ILE A 14 -9.32 38.85 -8.65
C ILE A 14 -8.57 38.39 -7.40
N LEU A 15 -9.33 37.98 -6.38
CA LEU A 15 -8.81 37.19 -5.29
C LEU A 15 -8.24 35.93 -5.95
N GLN A 16 -6.94 35.94 -6.27
CA GLN A 16 -6.20 34.72 -6.53
C GLN A 16 -6.30 33.93 -5.22
N ARG A 17 -7.32 33.05 -5.16
CA ARG A 17 -7.36 31.99 -4.18
C ARG A 17 -6.07 31.21 -4.39
N ASN A 18 -5.11 31.37 -3.49
CA ASN A 18 -4.00 30.45 -3.37
C ASN A 18 -4.58 29.09 -3.03
N ALA A 19 -4.95 28.31 -4.05
CA ALA A 19 -5.31 26.93 -3.89
C ALA A 19 -4.01 26.18 -3.57
N ILE A 20 -3.79 25.92 -2.29
CA ILE A 20 -2.76 24.97 -1.86
C ILE A 20 -3.30 23.59 -2.25
N ILE A 21 -2.90 23.10 -3.42
CA ILE A 21 -3.12 21.70 -3.78
C ILE A 21 -2.26 20.88 -2.82
N SER A 22 -2.87 19.98 -2.05
CA SER A 22 -2.13 19.09 -1.16
C SER A 22 -1.13 18.26 -1.98
N LYS A 23 0.08 18.08 -1.44
CA LYS A 23 1.08 17.21 -2.08
C LYS A 23 0.45 15.83 -2.28
N ARG A 24 0.57 15.25 -3.48
CA ARG A 24 0.23 13.85 -3.72
C ARG A 24 1.13 13.01 -2.81
N LEU A 25 0.55 12.46 -1.75
CA LEU A 25 1.27 11.53 -0.87
C LEU A 25 1.58 10.26 -1.65
N TYR A 26 2.80 9.75 -1.48
CA TYR A 26 3.12 8.41 -1.93
C TYR A 26 2.45 7.39 -0.98
N SER A 27 2.24 6.16 -1.42
CA SER A 27 1.49 5.12 -0.71
C SER A 27 2.03 4.67 0.69
N GLU A 28 3.08 5.31 1.23
CA GLU A 28 4.03 4.89 2.31
C GLU A 28 3.58 5.72 3.48
N ASP A 29 3.33 6.99 3.19
CA ASP A 29 2.58 7.96 3.96
C ASP A 29 1.07 7.62 4.02
N LEU A 30 0.57 6.75 3.13
CA LEU A 30 -0.82 6.29 3.13
C LEU A 30 -0.95 4.91 3.78
N ASN A 31 -1.76 4.83 4.84
CA ASN A 31 -2.13 3.57 5.49
C ASN A 31 -3.32 2.87 4.80
N VAL A 32 -3.74 3.37 3.64
CA VAL A 32 -4.86 2.84 2.85
C VAL A 32 -4.35 2.31 1.52
N HIS A 33 -4.78 1.10 1.16
CA HIS A 33 -4.56 0.58 -0.18
C HIS A 33 -5.62 1.15 -1.13
N ARG A 34 -5.19 1.51 -2.33
CA ARG A 34 -6.07 1.85 -3.46
C ARG A 34 -5.64 0.98 -4.62
N ASP A 35 -6.60 0.29 -5.23
CA ASP A 35 -6.31 -0.57 -6.37
C ASP A 35 -5.69 0.26 -7.50
N SER A 36 -4.57 -0.23 -8.01
CA SER A 36 -3.90 0.34 -9.18
C SER A 36 -3.77 -0.73 -10.27
N LYS A 37 -3.38 -0.32 -11.48
CA LYS A 37 -3.18 -1.24 -12.60
C LYS A 37 -2.19 -2.36 -12.26
N ASP A 38 -1.16 -2.06 -11.48
CA ASP A 38 -0.07 -2.98 -11.17
C ASP A 38 -0.22 -3.67 -9.80
N ASN A 39 -1.02 -3.09 -8.87
CA ASN A 39 -1.24 -3.63 -7.53
C ASN A 39 -2.73 -3.67 -7.22
N HIS A 40 -3.34 -4.84 -7.43
CA HIS A 40 -4.75 -5.11 -7.14
C HIS A 40 -4.92 -6.55 -6.62
N ALA A 41 -6.06 -6.83 -5.98
CA ALA A 41 -6.32 -8.13 -5.35
C ALA A 41 -6.28 -9.34 -6.31
N LEU A 42 -6.52 -9.12 -7.61
CA LEU A 42 -6.53 -10.16 -8.63
C LEU A 42 -5.16 -10.40 -9.28
N THR A 43 -4.13 -9.62 -8.94
CA THR A 43 -2.78 -9.84 -9.49
C THR A 43 -2.29 -11.23 -9.04
N PRO A 44 -2.03 -12.18 -9.97
CA PRO A 44 -1.66 -13.52 -9.59
C PRO A 44 -0.30 -13.52 -8.88
N PHE A 45 -0.25 -14.05 -7.67
CA PHE A 45 0.99 -14.25 -6.91
C PHE A 45 1.00 -15.65 -6.29
N ASP A 46 2.07 -16.39 -6.59
CA ASP A 46 2.36 -17.67 -5.97
C ASP A 46 3.82 -17.75 -5.52
N PHE A 47 4.04 -18.47 -4.42
CA PHE A 47 5.36 -18.78 -3.93
C PHE A 47 6.04 -19.82 -4.83
N SER A 48 7.35 -19.68 -5.04
CA SER A 48 8.13 -20.77 -5.62
C SER A 48 8.13 -21.99 -4.69
N GLU A 49 8.28 -23.20 -5.25
CA GLU A 49 8.28 -24.44 -4.47
C GLU A 49 9.38 -24.43 -3.39
N ALA A 50 10.55 -23.86 -3.70
CA ALA A 50 11.64 -23.69 -2.74
C ALA A 50 11.25 -22.77 -1.58
N ASN A 51 10.50 -21.70 -1.85
CA ASN A 51 10.04 -20.76 -0.83
C ASN A 51 8.91 -21.34 0.02
N LEU A 52 8.04 -22.16 -0.56
CA LEU A 52 7.03 -22.90 0.20
C LEU A 52 7.67 -23.85 1.22
N LYS A 53 8.72 -24.59 0.81
CA LYS A 53 9.46 -25.49 1.73
C LYS A 53 10.14 -24.71 2.87
N ARG A 54 10.70 -23.54 2.58
CA ARG A 54 11.28 -22.65 3.60
C ARG A 54 10.20 -22.15 4.56
N LEU A 55 9.07 -21.73 4.03
CA LEU A 55 7.95 -21.23 4.82
C LEU A 55 7.39 -22.33 5.75
N SER A 56 7.20 -23.55 5.24
CA SER A 56 6.77 -24.68 6.08
C SER A 56 7.76 -25.00 7.20
N ALA A 57 9.07 -24.95 6.92
CA ALA A 57 10.10 -25.16 7.94
C ALA A 57 10.07 -24.07 9.03
N ILE A 58 9.79 -22.82 8.65
CA ILE A 58 9.66 -21.72 9.60
C ILE A 58 8.39 -21.87 10.45
N ILE A 59 7.28 -22.26 9.85
CA ILE A 59 6.01 -22.46 10.58
C ILE A 59 6.16 -23.53 11.65
N GLN A 60 6.92 -24.60 11.38
CA GLN A 60 7.20 -25.67 12.34
C GLN A 60 7.98 -25.22 13.58
N ASN A 61 8.71 -24.10 13.51
CA ASN A 61 9.43 -23.56 14.66
C ASN A 61 8.49 -22.91 15.70
N TYR A 62 7.24 -22.64 15.33
CA TYR A 62 6.25 -22.04 16.21
C TYR A 62 5.24 -23.10 16.68
N PRO A 63 4.81 -23.05 17.95
CA PRO A 63 3.79 -23.96 18.45
C PRO A 63 2.45 -23.73 17.75
N GLU A 64 1.61 -24.77 17.76
CA GLU A 64 0.27 -24.70 17.18
C GLU A 64 -0.56 -23.57 17.83
N GLY A 65 -1.26 -22.79 17.00
CA GLY A 65 -1.97 -21.58 17.44
C GLY A 65 -1.14 -20.29 17.47
N ALA A 66 0.19 -20.37 17.37
CA ALA A 66 1.09 -19.20 17.33
C ALA A 66 1.56 -18.84 15.90
N GLN A 67 0.82 -19.25 14.87
CA GLN A 67 1.15 -19.03 13.44
C GLN A 67 1.31 -17.54 13.08
N ARG A 68 0.67 -16.64 13.83
CA ARG A 68 0.86 -15.17 13.72
C ARG A 68 2.32 -14.72 13.84
N SER A 69 3.14 -15.45 14.59
CA SER A 69 4.55 -15.10 14.80
C SER A 69 5.41 -15.35 13.56
N ALA A 70 4.96 -16.24 12.67
CA ALA A 70 5.62 -16.52 11.39
C ALA A 70 5.38 -15.43 10.33
N LEU A 71 4.51 -14.44 10.58
CA LEU A 71 4.16 -13.39 9.61
C LEU A 71 5.38 -12.63 9.10
N GLY A 72 6.31 -12.26 10.01
CA GLY A 72 7.49 -11.50 9.61
C GLY A 72 8.42 -12.27 8.69
N ALA A 73 8.62 -13.55 8.99
CA ALA A 73 9.43 -14.41 8.15
C ALA A 73 8.75 -14.73 6.80
N ALA A 74 7.43 -14.88 6.78
CA ALA A 74 6.67 -15.04 5.55
C ALA A 74 6.77 -13.79 4.65
N MET A 75 6.64 -12.60 5.22
CA MET A 75 6.79 -11.33 4.49
C MET A 75 8.21 -11.12 3.96
N ASP A 76 9.23 -11.46 4.74
CA ASP A 76 10.63 -11.38 4.29
C ASP A 76 10.86 -12.27 3.05
N ILE A 77 10.29 -13.48 3.02
CA ILE A 77 10.38 -14.37 1.85
C ILE A 77 9.68 -13.75 0.62
N VAL A 78 8.49 -13.18 0.79
CA VAL A 78 7.78 -12.47 -0.30
C VAL A 78 8.64 -11.32 -0.83
N GLN A 79 9.18 -10.51 0.08
CA GLN A 79 9.98 -9.35 -0.27
C GLN A 79 11.27 -9.75 -1.00
N ARG A 80 11.90 -10.87 -0.65
CA ARG A 80 13.06 -11.40 -1.38
C ARG A 80 12.70 -11.97 -2.76
N GLN A 81 11.48 -12.45 -2.94
CA GLN A 81 11.04 -13.02 -4.23
C GLN A 81 10.71 -11.93 -5.26
N ILE A 82 10.03 -10.85 -4.84
CA ILE A 82 9.50 -9.82 -5.75
C ILE A 82 10.23 -8.47 -5.61
N GLY A 83 10.89 -8.22 -4.48
CA GLY A 83 11.49 -6.93 -4.11
C GLY A 83 10.54 -5.97 -3.40
N TRP A 84 9.22 -6.17 -3.54
CA TRP A 84 8.15 -5.39 -2.93
C TRP A 84 6.95 -6.29 -2.60
N ILE A 85 6.00 -5.81 -1.81
CA ILE A 85 4.88 -6.61 -1.28
C ILE A 85 3.54 -6.15 -1.89
N PRO A 86 3.02 -6.83 -2.92
CA PRO A 86 1.69 -6.56 -3.47
C PRO A 86 0.58 -7.07 -2.53
N ILE A 87 -0.64 -6.54 -2.68
CA ILE A 87 -1.79 -6.95 -1.86
C ILE A 87 -2.14 -8.44 -2.07
N SER A 88 -1.94 -8.96 -3.28
CA SER A 88 -2.15 -10.38 -3.58
C SER A 88 -1.19 -11.29 -2.81
N ALA A 89 0.06 -10.86 -2.58
CA ALA A 89 1.00 -11.62 -1.76
C ALA A 89 0.59 -11.64 -0.28
N MET A 90 0.02 -10.54 0.22
CA MET A 90 -0.54 -10.49 1.57
C MET A 90 -1.73 -11.45 1.72
N HIS A 91 -2.60 -11.54 0.70
CA HIS A 91 -3.67 -12.53 0.68
C HIS A 91 -3.13 -13.96 0.73
N LYS A 92 -2.14 -14.27 -0.10
CA LYS A 92 -1.55 -15.61 -0.14
C LYS A 92 -0.92 -16.01 1.19
N VAL A 93 -0.25 -15.07 1.87
CA VAL A 93 0.32 -15.33 3.20
C VAL A 93 -0.77 -15.55 4.24
N ALA A 94 -1.86 -14.79 4.17
CA ALA A 94 -3.00 -14.98 5.06
C ALA A 94 -3.61 -16.39 4.92
N GLU A 95 -3.73 -16.88 3.68
CA GLU A 95 -4.18 -18.25 3.38
C GLU A 95 -3.23 -19.30 3.94
N VAL A 96 -1.92 -19.18 3.68
CA VAL A 96 -0.93 -20.18 4.12
C VAL A 96 -0.84 -20.26 5.65
N LEU A 97 -0.90 -19.12 6.34
CA LEU A 97 -0.83 -19.05 7.79
C LEU A 97 -2.19 -19.19 8.48
N SER A 98 -3.29 -19.35 7.72
CA SER A 98 -4.66 -19.40 8.25
C SER A 98 -5.00 -18.24 9.20
N VAL A 99 -4.45 -17.04 8.92
CA VAL A 99 -4.69 -15.82 9.72
C VAL A 99 -5.60 -14.85 8.96
N PRO A 100 -6.39 -14.01 9.66
CA PRO A 100 -7.19 -12.99 8.98
C PRO A 100 -6.33 -12.03 8.17
N ARG A 101 -6.75 -11.73 6.93
CA ARG A 101 -6.06 -10.80 6.01
C ARG A 101 -5.77 -9.43 6.65
N MET A 102 -6.70 -8.93 7.46
CA MET A 102 -6.53 -7.65 8.17
C MET A 102 -5.28 -7.63 9.05
N ARG A 103 -4.96 -8.74 9.73
CA ARG A 103 -3.77 -8.84 10.58
C ARG A 103 -2.48 -8.75 9.77
N VAL A 104 -2.51 -9.28 8.55
CA VAL A 104 -1.38 -9.17 7.62
C VAL A 104 -1.19 -7.73 7.17
N TYR A 105 -2.28 -7.00 6.90
CA TYR A 105 -2.22 -5.58 6.54
C TYR A 105 -1.69 -4.71 7.66
N GLU A 106 -2.16 -4.93 8.89
CA GLU A 106 -1.67 -4.24 10.08
C GLU A 106 -0.17 -4.47 10.27
N TRP A 107 0.28 -5.72 10.12
CA TRP A 107 1.71 -6.04 10.21
C TRP A 107 2.50 -5.34 9.09
N ALA A 108 1.99 -5.37 7.87
CA ALA A 108 2.66 -4.78 6.71
C ALA A 108 2.79 -3.25 6.81
N THR A 109 1.79 -2.55 7.38
CA THR A 109 1.83 -1.09 7.58
C THR A 109 2.61 -0.68 8.82
N PHE A 110 2.70 -1.54 9.84
CA PHE A 110 3.41 -1.26 11.08
C PHE A 110 4.93 -1.17 10.90
N TYR A 111 5.52 -2.07 10.09
CA TYR A 111 6.97 -2.10 9.87
C TYR A 111 7.38 -1.28 8.65
N THR A 112 8.26 -0.30 8.85
CA THR A 112 8.82 0.56 7.80
C THR A 112 9.72 -0.18 6.79
N MET A 113 10.13 -1.41 7.10
CA MET A 113 10.93 -2.28 6.21
C MET A 113 10.16 -2.75 4.97
N ASN A 114 8.83 -2.88 5.09
CA ASN A 114 7.98 -3.45 4.06
C ASN A 114 7.74 -2.44 2.94
N LYS A 115 8.45 -2.62 1.82
CA LYS A 115 8.26 -1.81 0.62
C LYS A 115 6.95 -2.23 -0.07
N ARG A 116 5.94 -1.38 -0.01
CA ARG A 116 4.62 -1.61 -0.64
C ARG A 116 4.57 -1.21 -2.12
N TRP A 117 5.65 -0.63 -2.66
CA TRP A 117 5.83 -0.34 -4.10
C TRP A 117 7.31 -0.21 -4.48
N LEU A 118 7.56 -0.16 -5.80
CA LEU A 118 8.85 0.13 -6.43
C LEU A 118 9.05 1.65 -6.59
N LYS A 119 10.09 2.20 -5.97
CA LYS A 119 10.47 3.62 -6.09
C LYS A 119 11.15 3.90 -7.43
#